data_AF-A0A7Z8NR18-F1
#
_entry.id   AF-A0A7Z8NR18-F1
#
_cell.length_a   1.000
_cell.length_b   1.000
_cell.length_c   1.000
_cell.angle_alpha   90.00
_cell.angle_beta   90.00
_cell.angle_gamma   90.00
#
_symmetry.space_group_name_H-M   'P 1'
#
loop_
_entity.id
_entity.type
_entity.pdbx_description
1 polymer ?
#
loop_
_entity_poly.entity_id
_entity_poly.type
_entity_poly.pdbx_seq_one_letter_code
_entity_poly.pdbx_strand_id
1 'polypeptide(L)' 'MSTDDTTQNGYDPAEDPDSDPEMLNPRTGTQATGGDEGDVDTDAEPDNLNPRADGADGGGAATP' A
#
# COMPACT_ATOMS: atom_id res chain seq x y z
N MET A 1 -33.78 5.36 -23.78
CA MET A 1 -33.52 4.56 -22.58
C MET A 1 -32.83 5.48 -21.59
N SER A 2 -33.46 5.77 -20.45
CA SER A 2 -32.86 6.61 -19.40
C SER A 2 -31.92 5.71 -18.60
N THR A 3 -30.63 6.05 -18.61
CA THR A 3 -29.57 5.41 -17.81
C THR A 3 -29.49 6.05 -16.43
N ASP A 4 -30.64 6.28 -15.80
CA ASP A 4 -30.69 6.70 -14.41
C ASP A 4 -30.47 5.46 -13.53
N ASP A 5 -29.20 5.11 -13.38
CA ASP A 5 -28.69 4.14 -12.41
C ASP A 5 -28.63 4.80 -11.02
N THR A 6 -29.75 5.39 -10.60
CA THR A 6 -29.91 6.09 -9.31
C THR A 6 -30.76 5.28 -8.33
N THR A 7 -31.12 4.04 -8.69
CA THR A 7 -31.85 3.08 -7.85
C THR A 7 -30.94 2.20 -7.01
N GLN A 8 -29.63 2.30 -7.14
CA GLN A 8 -28.71 1.69 -6.20
C GLN A 8 -28.65 2.60 -4.97
N ASN A 9 -29.37 2.24 -3.91
CA ASN A 9 -28.93 2.56 -2.56
C ASN A 9 -27.43 2.29 -2.54
N GLY A 10 -26.63 3.35 -2.41
CA GLY A 10 -25.18 3.24 -2.50
C GLY A 10 -24.68 2.14 -1.56
N TYR A 11 -23.64 1.43 -1.97
CA TYR A 11 -23.04 0.38 -1.14
C TYR A 11 -22.75 0.94 0.26
N ASP A 12 -23.36 0.33 1.28
CA ASP A 12 -23.11 0.63 2.69
C ASP A 12 -22.20 -0.45 3.28
N PRO A 13 -20.92 -0.13 3.55
CA PRO A 13 -20.00 -1.08 4.17
C PRO A 13 -20.48 -1.57 5.54
N ALA A 14 -21.34 -0.82 6.24
CA ALA A 14 -21.87 -1.25 7.54
C ALA A 14 -22.93 -2.35 7.41
N GLU A 15 -23.57 -2.48 6.24
CA GLU A 15 -24.53 -3.55 5.93
C GLU A 15 -23.88 -4.73 5.18
N ASP A 16 -22.62 -4.59 4.78
CA ASP A 16 -21.87 -5.65 4.09
C ASP A 16 -21.15 -6.58 5.09
N PRO A 17 -21.54 -7.86 5.20
CA PRO A 17 -20.84 -8.82 6.06
C PRO A 17 -19.38 -9.05 5.64
N ASP A 18 -19.01 -8.80 4.38
CA ASP A 18 -17.62 -8.90 3.93
C ASP A 18 -16.77 -7.69 4.39
N SER A 19 -17.40 -6.63 4.90
CA SER A 19 -16.71 -5.50 5.55
C SER A 19 -16.55 -5.68 7.06
N ASP A 20 -17.26 -6.63 7.69
CA ASP A 20 -17.16 -6.90 9.12
C ASP A 20 -15.99 -7.87 9.43
N PRO A 21 -14.94 -7.42 10.14
CA PRO A 21 -13.78 -8.26 10.44
C PRO A 21 -14.09 -9.50 11.29
N GLU A 22 -15.14 -9.49 12.10
CA GLU A 22 -15.55 -10.68 12.88
C GLU A 22 -16.17 -11.75 11.98
N MET A 23 -16.73 -11.33 10.83
CA MET A 23 -17.39 -12.20 9.85
C MET A 23 -16.43 -12.74 8.78
N LEU A 24 -15.22 -12.16 8.67
CA LEU A 24 -14.20 -12.51 7.68
C LEU A 24 -13.61 -13.92 7.84
N ASN A 25 -13.98 -14.68 8.89
CA ASN A 25 -13.47 -16.03 9.19
C ASN A 25 -11.98 -16.17 8.88
N PRO A 26 -11.12 -15.31 9.49
CA PRO A 26 -9.73 -15.23 9.09
C PRO A 26 -9.08 -16.61 9.21
N ARG A 27 -8.24 -16.97 8.22
CA ARG A 27 -7.38 -18.14 8.37
C ARG A 27 -6.59 -17.93 9.66
N THR A 28 -6.44 -18.97 10.47
CA THR A 28 -5.63 -18.94 11.70
C THR A 28 -4.37 -19.78 11.50
N GLY A 29 -3.34 -19.56 12.34
CA GLY A 29 -2.10 -20.32 12.28
C GLY A 29 -1.08 -19.76 11.29
N THR A 30 -0.08 -20.57 10.92
CA THR A 30 1.09 -20.14 10.13
C THR A 30 0.75 -19.60 8.75
N GLN A 31 -0.42 -19.94 8.22
CA GLN A 31 -0.94 -19.46 6.94
C GLN A 31 -1.54 -18.05 7.02
N ALA A 32 -1.80 -17.54 8.23
CA ALA A 32 -2.40 -16.23 8.51
C ALA A 32 -1.34 -15.15 8.73
N THR A 33 -0.21 -15.53 9.31
CA THR A 33 1.02 -14.77 9.23
C THR A 33 1.42 -14.72 7.76
N GLY A 34 1.23 -13.57 7.11
CA GLY A 34 2.01 -13.22 5.92
C GLY A 34 3.45 -13.57 6.25
N GLY A 35 4.07 -14.38 5.39
CA GLY A 35 5.39 -14.92 5.69
C GLY A 35 6.31 -13.80 6.12
N ASP A 36 7.18 -14.10 7.07
CA ASP A 36 8.50 -13.48 7.08
C ASP A 36 9.17 -13.93 5.78
N GLU A 37 8.69 -13.43 4.63
CA GLU A 37 9.44 -13.37 3.39
C GLU A 37 10.50 -12.32 3.71
N GLY A 38 11.48 -12.77 4.51
CA GLY A 38 12.27 -11.93 5.39
C GLY A 38 12.74 -10.72 4.64
N ASP A 39 12.42 -9.56 5.20
CA ASP A 39 12.65 -8.21 4.69
C ASP A 39 13.79 -8.17 3.65
N VAL A 40 13.46 -8.56 2.42
CA VAL A 40 14.41 -8.58 1.29
C VAL A 40 14.51 -7.19 0.70
N ASP A 41 13.66 -6.27 1.16
CA ASP A 41 13.66 -4.89 0.76
C ASP A 41 14.74 -4.11 1.51
N THR A 42 15.98 -4.42 1.13
CA THR A 42 17.15 -3.77 1.72
C THR A 42 17.23 -2.28 1.39
N ASP A 43 16.36 -1.74 0.53
CA ASP A 43 16.39 -0.32 0.15
C ASP A 43 15.93 0.61 1.29
N ALA A 44 15.27 0.06 2.30
CA ALA A 44 14.90 0.75 3.53
C ALA A 44 16.08 0.84 4.54
N GLU A 45 17.12 0.03 4.37
CA GLU A 45 18.28 0.02 5.25
C GLU A 45 19.12 1.30 5.09
N PRO A 46 19.54 1.96 6.19
CA PRO A 46 20.31 3.20 6.12
C PRO A 46 21.60 3.08 5.31
N ASP A 47 22.26 1.93 5.36
CA ASP A 47 23.50 1.64 4.63
C ASP A 47 23.30 1.55 3.11
N ASN A 48 22.07 1.33 2.66
CA ASN A 48 21.69 1.19 1.25
C ASN A 48 20.98 2.42 0.69
N LEU A 49 20.75 3.45 1.51
CA LEU A 49 20.20 4.72 1.04
C LEU A 49 21.23 5.49 0.23
N ASN A 50 20.82 5.93 -0.95
CA ASN A 50 21.59 6.91 -1.70
C ASN A 50 21.75 8.20 -0.86
N PRO A 51 22.93 8.84 -0.86
CA PRO A 51 23.14 10.11 -0.17
C PRO A 51 22.09 11.13 -0.58
N ARG A 52 21.26 11.57 0.36
CA ARG A 52 20.35 12.68 0.16
C ARG A 52 21.15 13.95 0.45
N ALA A 53 21.63 14.60 -0.60
CA ALA A 53 22.12 15.96 -0.44
C ALA A 53 20.90 16.82 -0.07
N ASP A 54 20.86 17.34 1.15
CA ASP A 54 19.94 18.41 1.52
C ASP A 54 20.28 19.61 0.63
N GLY A 55 19.55 19.75 -0.48
CA GLY A 55 20.00 20.52 -1.62
C GLY A 55 20.32 21.97 -1.30
N ALA A 56 21.60 22.31 -1.44
CA ALA A 56 22.02 23.46 -2.22
C ALA A 56 23.32 23.11 -2.98
N ASP A 57 23.21 23.18 -4.30
CA ASP A 57 24.29 23.40 -5.27
C ASP A 57 25.09 22.18 -5.75
N GLY A 58 24.79 21.75 -6.98
CA GLY A 58 25.63 20.81 -7.72
C GLY A 58 25.12 20.38 -9.09
N GLY A 59 24.10 21.03 -9.64
CA GLY A 59 23.79 20.93 -11.05
C GLY A 59 24.87 21.64 -11.86
N GLY A 60 25.69 20.88 -12.58
CA GLY A 60 26.49 21.35 -13.70
C GLY A 60 27.99 21.48 -13.44
N ALA A 61 28.77 20.56 -14.01
CA ALA A 61 30.03 20.93 -14.62
C ALA A 61 29.81 20.86 -16.14
N ALA A 62 29.68 22.04 -16.74
CA ALA A 62 29.79 22.22 -18.17
C ALA A 62 31.12 21.60 -18.64
N THR A 63 31.03 20.77 -19.67
CA THR A 63 32.15 20.33 -20.49
C THR A 63 32.92 21.56 -20.99
N PRO A 64 34.27 21.59 -20.95
CA PRO A 64 35.03 22.63 -21.62
C PRO A 64 34.81 22.61 -23.14
#